data_AF-A0M2K7-F1
#
_entry.id   AF-A0M2K7-F1
#
_cell.length_a   1.000
_cell.length_b   1.000
_cell.length_c   1.000
_cell.angle_alpha   90.00
_cell.angle_beta   90.00
_cell.angle_gamma   90.00
#
_symmetry.space_group_name_H-M   'P 1'
#
loop_
_entity.id
_entity.type
_entity.pdbx_description
1 polymer ?
#
loop_
_entity_poly.entity_id
_entity_poly.type
_entity_poly.pdbx_seq_one_letter_code
_entity_poly.pdbx_strand_id
1 'polypeptide(L)' 'MNNSQIINTALIVIGGALLIYTIAAENANPYFKIIGLIIIMLGLYRATNYWVATKDDHENENEN' A
#
# COMPACT_ATOMS: atom_id res chain seq x y z
N MET A 1 -11.58 10.27 7.31
CA MET A 1 -10.81 9.19 6.64
C MET A 1 -10.75 8.01 7.59
N ASN A 2 -11.19 6.84 7.13
CA ASN A 2 -11.15 5.63 7.97
C ASN A 2 -9.68 5.25 8.23
N ASN A 3 -9.33 4.85 9.47
CA ASN A 3 -7.94 4.54 9.85
C ASN A 3 -7.30 3.50 8.91
N SER A 4 -8.09 2.59 8.36
CA SER A 4 -7.64 1.59 7.39
C SER A 4 -7.11 2.20 6.09
N GLN A 5 -7.74 3.25 5.56
CA GLN A 5 -7.28 3.91 4.33
C GLN A 5 -5.95 4.65 4.57
N ILE A 6 -5.82 5.33 5.71
CA ILE A 6 -4.59 6.06 6.09
C ILE A 6 -3.41 5.10 6.21
N ILE A 7 -3.60 3.95 6.87
CA ILE A 7 -2.56 2.92 7.04
C ILE A 7 -2.16 2.34 5.68
N ASN A 8 -3.11 2.06 4.79
CA ASN A 8 -2.82 1.53 3.47
C ASN A 8 -2.00 2.51 2.63
N THR A 9 -2.38 3.79 2.61
CA THR A 9 -1.64 4.84 1.90
C THR A 9 -0.25 5.06 2.52
N ALA A 10 -0.14 5.06 3.85
CA ALA A 10 1.14 5.21 4.54
C ALA A 10 2.12 4.09 4.19
N LEU A 11 1.66 2.83 4.14
CA LEU A 11 2.49 1.69 3.74
C LEU A 11 3.02 1.86 2.31
N ILE A 12 2.17 2.26 1.36
CA ILE A 12 2.59 2.48 -0.03
C ILE A 12 3.61 3.61 -0.14
N VAL A 13 3.38 4.73 0.54
CA VAL A 13 4.28 5.89 0.53
C VAL A 13 5.63 5.55 1.16
N ILE A 14 5.63 4.89 2.32
CA ILE A 14 6.86 4.48 3.01
C ILE A 14 7.63 3.47 2.17
N GLY A 15 6.96 2.44 1.63
CA GLY A 15 7.61 1.44 0.78
C GLY A 15 8.20 2.06 -0.49
N GLY A 16 7.47 2.96 -1.14
CA GLY A 16 7.94 3.70 -2.32
C GLY A 16 9.13 4.60 -2.03
N ALA A 17 9.09 5.37 -0.95
CA ALA A 17 10.21 6.20 -0.52
C ALA A 17 11.46 5.37 -0.22
N LEU A 18 11.29 4.19 0.40
CA LEU A 18 12.38 3.30 0.75
C LEU A 18 13.02 2.65 -0.50
N LEU A 19 12.21 2.29 -1.50
CA LEU A 19 12.72 1.84 -2.79
C LEU A 19 13.44 2.96 -3.56
N ILE A 20 12.89 4.18 -3.59
CA ILE A 20 13.56 5.33 -4.21
C ILE A 20 14.90 5.59 -3.51
N TYR A 21 14.95 5.54 -2.19
CA TYR A 21 16.21 5.63 -1.42
C TYR A 21 17.22 4.57 -1.87
N THR A 22 16.78 3.32 -2.08
CA THR A 22 17.71 2.26 -2.53
C THR A 22 18.26 2.44 -3.93
N ILE A 23 17.57 3.21 -4.79
CA ILE A 23 18.02 3.52 -6.15
C ILE A 23 18.92 4.76 -6.14
N ALA A 24 18.59 5.75 -5.30
CA ALA A 24 19.31 7.02 -5.23
C ALA A 24 20.62 6.95 -4.43
N ALA A 25 20.70 6.08 -3.42
CA ALA A 25 21.89 5.96 -2.59
C ALA A 25 22.84 4.87 -3.12
N GLU A 26 24.04 5.26 -3.54
CA GLU A 26 25.07 4.38 -4.12
C GLU A 26 25.50 3.21 -3.21
N ASN A 27 25.38 3.37 -1.89
CA ASN A 27 25.76 2.37 -0.88
C ASN A 27 24.54 1.84 -0.09
N ALA A 28 23.34 1.92 -0.66
CA ALA A 28 22.16 1.36 -0.01
C ALA A 28 22.29 -0.16 0.17
N ASN A 29 22.11 -0.64 1.39
CA ASN A 29 22.14 -2.06 1.66
C ASN A 29 21.02 -2.78 0.88
N PRO A 30 21.30 -3.86 0.13
CA PRO A 30 20.29 -4.64 -0.59
C PRO A 30 19.09 -5.09 0.25
N TYR A 31 19.27 -5.28 1.56
CA TYR A 31 18.15 -5.59 2.48
C TYR A 31 17.07 -4.51 2.49
N PHE A 32 17.41 -3.23 2.32
CA PHE A 32 16.41 -2.16 2.21
C PHE A 32 15.53 -2.35 0.96
N LYS A 33 16.08 -2.84 -0.14
CA LYS A 33 15.30 -3.09 -1.36
C LYS A 33 14.25 -4.19 -1.14
N ILE A 34 14.64 -5.26 -0.43
CA ILE A 34 13.75 -6.37 -0.07
C ILE A 34 12.65 -5.89 0.88
N ILE A 35 13.01 -5.16 1.93
CA ILE A 35 12.05 -4.62 2.91
C ILE A 35 11.08 -3.64 2.23
N GLY A 36 11.58 -2.74 1.39
CA GLY A 36 10.75 -1.78 0.65
C GLY A 36 9.74 -2.46 -0.27
N LEU A 37 10.15 -3.54 -0.93
CA LEU A 37 9.29 -4.33 -1.81
C LEU A 37 8.19 -5.05 -1.02
N ILE A 38 8.53 -5.67 0.12
CA ILE A 38 7.54 -6.30 1.01
C ILE A 38 6.54 -5.27 1.54
N ILE A 39 7.00 -4.09 1.96
CA ILE A 39 6.13 -3.02 2.46
C ILE A 39 5.16 -2.54 1.36
N ILE A 40 5.65 -2.33 0.13
CA ILE A 40 4.78 -1.99 -1.00
C ILE A 40 3.75 -3.09 -1.24
N MET A 41 4.18 -4.35 -1.30
CA MET A 41 3.27 -5.48 -1.54
C MET A 41 2.16 -5.55 -0.47
N LEU A 42 2.51 -5.35 0.80
CA LEU A 42 1.53 -5.32 1.88
C LEU A 42 0.57 -4.13 1.78
N GLY A 43 1.09 -2.92 1.48
CA GLY A 43 0.27 -1.73 1.30
C GLY A 43 -0.71 -1.89 0.13
N LEU A 44 -0.23 -2.41 -0.99
CA LEU A 44 -1.04 -2.64 -2.19
C LEU A 44 -2.07 -3.75 -1.95
N TYR A 45 -1.68 -4.87 -1.33
CA TYR A 45 -2.58 -5.96 -0.99
C TYR A 45 -3.75 -5.46 -0.13
N ARG A 46 -3.46 -4.69 0.93
CA ARG A 46 -4.52 -4.13 1.79
C ARG A 46 -5.40 -3.13 1.07
N ALA A 47 -4.83 -2.29 0.21
CA ALA A 47 -5.59 -1.33 -0.58
C ALA A 47 -6.55 -2.04 -1.55
N THR A 48 -6.07 -3.06 -2.27
CA THR A 48 -6.88 -3.87 -3.18
C THR A 48 -7.94 -4.65 -2.42
N ASN A 49 -7.59 -5.29 -1.30
CA ASN A 49 -8.54 -6.07 -0.51
C ASN A 49 -9.63 -5.20 0.11
N TYR A 50 -9.28 -3.99 0.55
CA TYR A 50 -10.26 -3.00 0.99
C TYR A 50 -11.19 -2.60 -0.15
N TRP A 51 -10.65 -2.30 -1.33
CA TRP A 51 -11.44 -1.95 -2.52
C TRP A 51 -12.43 -3.05 -2.89
N VAL A 52 -11.98 -4.32 -2.88
CA VAL A 52 -12.85 -5.49 -3.14
C VAL A 52 -13.94 -5.59 -2.07
N ALA A 53 -13.58 -5.52 -0.79
CA ALA A 53 -14.52 -5.68 0.31
C ALA A 53 -15.59 -4.58 0.37
N THR A 54 -15.25 -3.34 0.00
CA THR A 54 -16.22 -2.24 -0.04
C THR A 54 -17.02 -2.16 -1.34
N LYS A 55 -16.69 -2.97 -2.35
CA LYS A 55 -17.35 -2.86 -3.66
C LYS A 55 -18.78 -3.41 -3.64
N ASP A 56 -19.02 -4.50 -2.89
CA ASP A 56 -20.35 -5.13 -2.77
C ASP A 56 -21.32 -4.33 -1.89
N ASP A 57 -20.79 -3.52 -0.96
CA ASP A 57 -21.63 -2.66 -0.10
C ASP A 57 -22.31 -1.53 -0.90
N HIS A 58 -21.81 -1.19 -2.09
CA HIS A 58 -22.39 -0.14 -2.95
C HIS A 58 -23.39 -0.68 -4.00
N GLU A 59 -23.53 -2.00 -4.16
CA GLU A 59 -24.48 -2.58 -5.13
C GLU A 59 -25.90 -2.69 -4.55
N ASN A 60 -26.05 -2.74 -3.22
CA ASN A 60 -27.34 -2.88 -2.53
C ASN A 60 -28.02 -1.55 -2.14
N GLU A 61 -27.41 -0.39 -2.46
CA GLU A 61 -27.99 0.94 -2.18
C GLU A 61 -28.77 1.53 -3.38
N ASN A 62 -28.73 0.88 -4.55
CA ASN A 62 -29.37 1.36 -5.79
C ASN A 62 -30.59 0.53 -6.24
N GLU A 63 -31.17 -0.28 -5.36
CA GLU A 63 -32.46 -0.94 -5.58
C GLU A 63 -33.52 -0.27 -4.69
N ASN A 64 -34.06 0.87 -5.14
CA ASN A 64 -35.31 1.47 -4.63
C ASN A 64 -36.10 2.07 -5.80
#